data_AF-A0A367Z2V6-F1
#
_entry.id   AF-A0A367Z2V6-F1
#
_cell.length_a   1.000
_cell.length_b   1.000
_cell.length_c   1.000
_cell.angle_alpha   90.00
_cell.angle_beta   90.00
_cell.angle_gamma   90.00
#
_symmetry.space_group_name_H-M   'P 1'
#
loop_
_entity.id
_entity.type
_entity.pdbx_description
1 polymer ?
#
loop_
_entity_poly.entity_id
_entity_poly.type
_entity_poly.pdbx_seq_one_letter_code
_entity_poly.pdbx_strand_id
1 'polypeptide(L)' 'MTKSEQHKIIETLRDYIHKMNRYELEDYEMFRKRDRDDEDLDSISLKKLIELYEKYVPARFRY' A
#
# COMPACT_ATOMS: atom_id res chain seq x y z
N MET A 1 5.55 -11.65 -1.02
CA MET A 1 4.21 -11.06 -1.08
C MET A 1 3.54 -11.55 -2.34
N THR A 2 2.36 -12.14 -2.22
CA THR A 2 1.51 -12.55 -3.35
C THR A 2 0.64 -11.37 -3.83
N LYS A 3 0.06 -11.46 -5.04
CA LYS A 3 -0.90 -10.44 -5.52
C LYS A 3 -2.10 -10.27 -4.56
N SER A 4 -2.59 -11.37 -3.97
CA SER A 4 -3.69 -11.31 -3.00
C SER A 4 -3.29 -10.58 -1.71
N GLU A 5 -2.06 -10.80 -1.22
CA GLU A 5 -1.53 -10.04 -0.09
C GLU A 5 -1.31 -8.58 -0.44
N GLN A 6 -0.79 -8.25 -1.63
CA GLN A 6 -0.63 -6.86 -2.07
C GLN A 6 -1.96 -6.12 -2.06
N HIS A 7 -2.99 -6.71 -2.68
CA HIS A 7 -4.34 -6.14 -2.73
C HIS A 7 -4.90 -5.87 -1.32
N LYS A 8 -4.71 -6.80 -0.38
CA LYS A 8 -5.14 -6.61 1.02
C LYS A 8 -4.42 -5.46 1.71
N ILE A 9 -3.11 -5.26 1.50
CA ILE A 9 -2.39 -4.11 2.06
C ILE A 9 -2.99 -2.83 1.49
N ILE A 10 -3.20 -2.75 0.17
CA ILE A 10 -3.70 -1.55 -0.52
C ILE A 10 -5.10 -1.18 -0.02
N GLU A 11 -5.99 -2.16 0.12
CA GLU A 11 -7.33 -1.92 0.69
C GLU A 11 -7.26 -1.51 2.16
N THR A 12 -6.39 -2.14 2.96
CA THR A 12 -6.22 -1.76 4.38
C THR A 12 -5.69 -0.33 4.51
N LEU A 13 -4.72 0.07 3.67
CA LEU A 13 -4.13 1.42 3.67
C LEU A 13 -5.13 2.51 3.30
N ARG A 14 -6.21 2.16 2.58
CA ARG A 14 -7.29 3.10 2.22
C ARG A 14 -7.87 3.84 3.42
N ASP A 15 -8.00 3.16 4.55
CA ASP A 15 -8.53 3.75 5.79
C ASP A 15 -7.56 4.74 6.45
N TYR A 16 -6.30 4.75 6.03
CA TYR A 16 -5.22 5.55 6.61
C TYR A 16 -4.74 6.69 5.71
N ILE A 17 -5.33 6.88 4.51
CA ILE A 17 -4.91 7.92 3.55
C ILE A 17 -4.93 9.33 4.14
N HIS A 18 -5.87 9.60 5.06
CA HIS A 18 -6.01 10.89 5.73
C HIS A 18 -4.85 11.23 6.69
N LYS A 19 -4.00 10.24 7.00
CA LYS A 19 -2.79 10.40 7.84
C LYS A 19 -1.50 10.47 7.02
N MET A 20 -1.58 10.24 5.72
CA MET A 20 -0.44 10.26 4.81
C MET A 20 -0.04 11.69 4.48
N ASN A 21 1.26 11.94 4.32
CA ASN A 21 1.70 13.18 3.70
C ASN A 21 1.49 13.15 2.18
N ARG A 22 1.69 14.28 1.50
CA ARG A 22 1.46 14.40 0.06
C ARG A 22 2.21 13.35 -0.77
N TYR A 23 3.50 13.13 -0.49
CA TYR A 23 4.32 12.17 -1.26
C TYR A 23 3.89 10.73 -1.00
N GLU A 24 3.53 10.41 0.23
CA GLU A 24 3.03 9.08 0.62
C GLU A 24 1.67 8.79 -0.01
N LEU A 25 0.81 9.80 -0.10
CA LEU A 25 -0.48 9.70 -0.79
C LEU A 25 -0.30 9.52 -2.30
N GLU A 26 0.65 10.23 -2.91
CA GLU A 26 0.99 10.07 -4.33
C GLU A 26 1.53 8.65 -4.61
N ASP A 27 2.43 8.13 -3.76
CA ASP A 27 2.91 6.74 -3.83
C ASP A 27 1.75 5.73 -3.67
N TYR A 28 0.87 5.92 -2.68
CA TYR A 28 -0.30 5.06 -2.45
C TYR A 28 -1.24 5.03 -3.66
N GLU A 29 -1.59 6.18 -4.24
CA GLU A 29 -2.47 6.24 -5.40
C GLU A 29 -1.83 5.58 -6.64
N MET A 30 -0.51 5.65 -6.79
CA MET A 30 0.20 4.90 -7.82
C MET A 30 0.06 3.38 -7.61
N PHE A 31 0.27 2.89 -6.38
CA PHE A 31 0.13 1.48 -6.05
C PHE A 31 -1.30 0.97 -6.29
N ARG A 32 -2.29 1.74 -5.85
CA ARG A 32 -3.71 1.44 -6.05
C ARG A 32 -4.11 1.38 -7.52
N LYS A 33 -3.59 2.27 -8.37
CA LYS A 33 -3.84 2.24 -9.81
C LYS A 33 -3.26 0.98 -10.45
N ARG A 34 -1.99 0.66 -10.16
CA ARG A 34 -1.34 -0.54 -10.69
C ARG A 34 -2.07 -1.82 -10.27
N ASP A 35 -2.50 -1.92 -9.01
CA ASP A 35 -3.29 -3.04 -8.51
C ASP A 35 -4.63 -3.19 -9.24
N ARG A 36 -5.36 -2.09 -9.46
CA ARG A 36 -6.62 -2.08 -10.21
C ARG A 36 -6.43 -2.47 -11.68
N ASP A 37 -5.34 -2.04 -12.28
CA ASP A 37 -5.04 -2.26 -13.70
C ASP A 37 -4.30 -3.61 -13.91
N ASP A 38 -4.19 -4.45 -12.85
CA ASP A 38 -3.51 -5.75 -12.77
C ASP A 38 -2.01 -5.72 -13.16
N GLU A 39 -1.40 -4.54 -13.04
CA GLU A 39 0.02 -4.29 -13.23
C GLU A 39 0.84 -4.70 -12.00
N ASP A 40 2.02 -5.25 -12.23
CA ASP A 40 2.95 -5.61 -11.14
C ASP A 40 3.67 -4.38 -10.59
N LEU A 41 3.85 -4.35 -9.27
CA LEU A 41 4.74 -3.40 -8.61
C LEU A 41 6.20 -3.86 -8.74
N ASP A 42 7.09 -2.95 -9.13
CA ASP A 42 8.52 -3.17 -9.04
C ASP A 42 9.00 -3.32 -7.58
N SER A 43 10.22 -3.80 -7.39
CA SER A 43 10.77 -4.07 -6.06
C SER A 43 10.84 -2.84 -5.15
N ILE A 44 11.05 -1.64 -5.71
CA ILE A 44 11.10 -0.39 -4.96
C ILE A 44 9.69 -0.01 -4.49
N SER A 45 8.71 -0.14 -5.37
CA SER A 45 7.29 0.10 -5.11
C SER A 45 6.74 -0.87 -4.06
N LEU A 46 7.09 -2.15 -4.17
CA LEU A 46 6.74 -3.17 -3.17
C LEU A 46 7.30 -2.83 -1.79
N LYS A 47 8.56 -2.39 -1.72
CA LYS A 47 9.20 -1.99 -0.47
C LYS A 47 8.48 -0.79 0.16
N LYS A 48 8.21 0.25 -0.63
CA LYS A 48 7.47 1.44 -0.16
C LYS A 48 6.05 1.09 0.33
N LEU A 49 5.36 0.19 -0.38
CA LEU A 49 4.03 -0.26 0.02
C LEU A 49 4.06 -0.93 1.42
N ILE A 50 5.06 -1.77 1.66
CA ILE A 50 5.28 -2.39 2.98
C ILE A 50 5.63 -1.35 4.04
N GLU A 51 6.50 -0.39 3.72
CA GLU A 51 6.86 0.70 4.66
C GLU A 51 5.64 1.55 5.05
N LEU A 52 4.76 1.89 4.10
CA LEU A 52 3.51 2.59 4.39
C LEU A 52 2.60 1.76 5.29
N TYR A 53 2.47 0.46 4.99
CA TYR A 53 1.66 -0.45 5.78
C TYR A 53 2.16 -0.57 7.22
N GLU A 54 3.47 -0.74 7.41
CA GLU A 54 4.08 -0.80 8.74
C GLU A 54 4.01 0.54 9.48
N LYS A 55 4.05 1.66 8.76
CA LYS A 55 3.96 3.00 9.36
C LYS A 55 2.56 3.30 9.88
N TYR A 56 1.53 2.97 9.12
CA TYR A 56 0.17 3.43 9.40
C TYR A 56 -0.73 2.38 10.02
N VAL A 57 -0.57 1.10 9.67
CA VAL A 57 -1.43 0.03 10.17
C VAL A 57 -0.88 -0.49 11.50
N PRO A 58 -1.66 -0.42 12.60
CA PRO A 58 -1.23 -0.96 13.89
C PRO A 58 -0.93 -2.45 13.81
N ALA A 59 0.09 -2.92 14.52
CA ALA A 59 0.55 -4.31 14.46
C ALA A 59 -0.57 -5.35 14.69
N ARG A 60 -1.54 -5.05 15.58
CA ARG A 60 -2.71 -5.92 15.84
C ARG A 60 -3.68 -6.10 14.67
N PHE A 61 -3.59 -5.23 13.66
CA PHE A 61 -4.40 -5.28 12.44
C PHE A 61 -3.56 -5.71 11.23
N ARG A 62 -2.32 -6.13 11.44
CA ARG A 62 -1.50 -6.71 10.38
C ARG A 62 -1.81 -8.21 10.27
N TYR A 63 -2.08 -8.67 9.05
CA TYR A 63 -2.32 -10.07 8.74
C TYR A 63 -1.04 -10.90 8.65
#